data_AF-A0A923XCY6-F1
#
_entry.id   AF-A0A923XCY6-F1
#
_cell.length_a   1.000
_cell.length_b   1.000
_cell.length_c   1.000
_cell.angle_alpha   90.00
_cell.angle_beta   90.00
_cell.angle_gamma   90.00
#
_symmetry.space_group_name_H-M   'P 1'
#
loop_
_entity.id
_entity.type
_entity.pdbx_description
1 polymer ?
#
loop_
_entity_poly.entity_id
_entity_poly.type
_entity_poly.pdbx_seq_one_letter_code
_entity_poly.pdbx_strand_id
1 'polypeptide(L)' 'MARANEWSNKVLALVKGGNTAAAIAQIKVAPSVKDLQHLQAALAAAGLAGRWRELDSAVVDNLALLSAPRLHRSP' A
#
# COMPACT_ATOMS: atom_id res chain seq x y z
N MET A 1 2.75 -2.36 22.03
CA MET A 1 3.01 -2.84 20.65
C MET A 1 1.75 -2.58 19.84
N ALA A 2 1.73 -1.55 18.99
CA ALA A 2 0.61 -1.33 18.08
C ALA A 2 0.44 -2.57 17.20
N ARG A 3 -0.79 -3.09 17.10
CA ARG A 3 -1.11 -4.39 16.49
C ARG A 3 -0.51 -4.45 15.09
N ALA A 4 0.29 -5.48 14.83
CA ALA A 4 0.84 -5.72 13.51
C ALA A 4 -0.30 -5.60 12.47
N ASN A 5 -0.10 -4.70 11.50
CA ASN A 5 -0.90 -4.56 10.28
C ASN A 5 -2.20 -3.74 10.39
N GLU A 6 -2.38 -2.91 11.42
CA GLU A 6 -3.56 -2.03 11.51
C GLU A 6 -3.70 -1.11 10.28
N TRP A 7 -2.59 -0.56 9.79
CA TRP A 7 -2.59 0.28 8.59
C TRP A 7 -3.04 -0.50 7.34
N SER A 8 -2.42 -1.65 7.05
CA SER A 8 -2.75 -2.45 5.86
C SER A 8 -4.22 -2.89 5.87
N ASN A 9 -4.75 -3.24 7.05
CA ASN A 9 -6.15 -3.61 7.21
C ASN A 9 -7.11 -2.44 6.92
N LYS A 10 -6.79 -1.22 7.38
CA LYS A 10 -7.58 -0.02 7.08
C LYS A 10 -7.58 0.29 5.59
N VAL A 11 -6.42 0.21 4.93
CA VAL A 11 -6.34 0.45 3.49
C VAL A 11 -7.09 -0.62 2.71
N LEU A 12 -6.96 -1.90 3.07
CA LEU A 12 -7.73 -2.99 2.45
C LEU A 12 -9.25 -2.77 2.61
N ALA A 13 -9.71 -2.24 3.74
CA ALA A 13 -11.12 -1.92 3.94
C ALA A 13 -11.60 -0.83 2.99
N LEU A 14 -10.79 0.21 2.73
CA LEU A 14 -11.10 1.23 1.72
C LEU A 14 -11.24 0.62 0.32
N VAL A 15 -10.34 -0.29 -0.04
CA VAL A 15 -10.38 -1.00 -1.33
C VAL A 15 -11.63 -1.85 -1.46
N LYS A 16 -11.96 -2.65 -0.43
CA LYS A 16 -13.18 -3.48 -0.41
C LYS A 16 -14.46 -2.63 -0.44
N GLY A 17 -14.43 -1.44 0.16
CA GLY A 17 -15.51 -0.46 0.08
C GLY A 17 -15.61 0.28 -1.25
N GLY A 18 -14.74 0.00 -2.23
CA GLY A 18 -14.73 0.65 -3.54
C GLY A 18 -14.14 2.06 -3.55
N ASN A 19 -13.60 2.53 -2.43
CA ASN A 19 -12.95 3.85 -2.34
C ASN A 19 -11.47 3.76 -2.75
N THR A 20 -11.25 3.44 -4.03
CA THR A 20 -9.91 3.24 -4.61
C THR A 20 -9.06 4.51 -4.54
N ALA A 21 -9.66 5.70 -4.67
CA ALA A 21 -8.95 6.97 -4.58
C ALA A 21 -8.35 7.20 -3.18
N ALA A 22 -9.13 6.96 -2.11
CA ALA A 22 -8.61 7.07 -0.74
C ALA A 22 -7.55 6.00 -0.44
N ALA A 23 -7.74 4.77 -0.94
CA ALA A 23 -6.74 3.72 -0.81
C ALA A 23 -5.40 4.11 -1.48
N ILE A 24 -5.44 4.64 -2.71
CA ILE A 24 -4.26 5.15 -3.42
C ILE A 24 -3.59 6.28 -2.63
N ALA A 25 -4.37 7.22 -2.08
CA ALA A 25 -3.81 8.29 -1.26
C ALA A 25 -3.07 7.75 -0.03
N GLN A 26 -3.61 6.73 0.65
CA GLN A 26 -2.94 6.08 1.78
C GLN A 26 -1.66 5.35 1.35
N ILE A 27 -1.68 4.62 0.23
CA ILE A 27 -0.51 3.92 -0.31
C ILE A 27 0.65 4.88 -0.57
N LYS A 28 0.38 6.09 -1.08
CA LYS A 28 1.39 7.12 -1.34
C LYS A 28 2.05 7.68 -0.08
N VAL A 29 1.42 7.52 1.09
CA VAL A 29 1.95 7.96 2.39
C VAL A 29 2.21 6.77 3.31
N ALA A 30 2.47 5.59 2.73
CA ALA A 30 2.69 4.38 3.51
C ALA A 30 3.87 4.54 4.50
N PRO A 31 3.72 4.09 5.76
CA PRO A 31 4.72 4.33 6.79
C PRO A 31 5.99 3.49 6.63
N SER A 32 5.90 2.31 6.01
CA SER A 32 7.06 1.44 5.80
C SER A 32 6.88 0.49 4.61
N VAL A 33 8.00 -0.06 4.12
CA VAL A 33 8.01 -1.13 3.10
C VAL A 33 7.22 -2.35 3.59
N LYS A 34 7.34 -2.69 4.88
CA LYS A 34 6.66 -3.85 5.47
C LYS A 34 5.13 -3.70 5.42
N ASP A 35 4.63 -2.50 5.67
CA ASP A 35 3.19 -2.22 5.62
C ASP A 35 2.63 -2.37 4.19
N LEU A 36 3.38 -1.92 3.18
CA LEU A 36 3.04 -2.13 1.76
C LEU A 36 3.09 -3.60 1.35
N GLN A 37 4.11 -4.35 1.77
CA GLN A 37 4.19 -5.79 1.50
C GLN A 37 3.01 -6.56 2.11
N HIS A 38 2.63 -6.21 3.34
CA HIS A 38 1.44 -6.79 3.97
C HIS A 38 0.15 -6.43 3.24
N LEU A 39 0.01 -5.17 2.77
CA LEU A 39 -1.13 -4.77 1.95
C LEU A 39 -1.18 -5.53 0.62
N GLN A 40 -0.05 -5.65 -0.07
CA GLN A 40 0.07 -6.40 -1.33
C GLN A 40 -0.36 -7.87 -1.15
N ALA A 41 0.15 -8.52 -0.09
CA ALA A 41 -0.24 -9.89 0.24
C ALA A 41 -1.74 -9.99 0.55
N ALA A 42 -2.31 -9.01 1.27
CA ALA A 42 -3.73 -9.01 1.61
C ALA A 42 -4.64 -8.77 0.39
N LEU A 43 -4.21 -7.95 -0.58
CA LEU A 43 -4.91 -7.75 -1.85
C LEU A 43 -4.89 -9.03 -2.70
N ALA A 44 -3.75 -9.72 -2.76
CA ALA A 44 -3.63 -11.00 -3.44
C ALA A 44 -4.53 -12.06 -2.79
N ALA A 45 -4.50 -12.19 -1.46
CA ALA A 45 -5.34 -13.13 -0.71
C ALA A 45 -6.84 -12.83 -0.87
N ALA A 46 -7.21 -11.57 -1.07
CA ALA A 46 -8.60 -11.16 -1.32
C ALA A 46 -9.02 -11.29 -2.81
N GLY A 47 -8.12 -11.68 -3.72
CA GLY A 47 -8.39 -11.72 -5.16
C GLY A 47 -8.63 -10.34 -5.77
N LEU A 48 -8.07 -9.29 -5.16
CA LEU A 48 -8.23 -7.89 -5.59
C LEU A 48 -7.01 -7.34 -6.33
N ALA A 49 -5.91 -8.10 -6.37
CA ALA A 49 -4.74 -7.75 -7.18
C ALA A 49 -5.10 -7.73 -8.68
N GLY A 50 -4.61 -6.73 -9.41
CA GLY A 50 -4.88 -6.59 -10.86
C GLY A 50 -6.25 -5.98 -11.19
N ARG A 51 -7.13 -5.77 -10.18
CA ARG A 51 -8.48 -5.26 -10.41
C ARG A 51 -8.49 -3.78 -10.80
N TRP A 52 -7.56 -3.00 -10.26
CA TRP A 52 -7.43 -1.58 -10.55
C TRP A 52 -5.97 -1.24 -10.83
N ARG A 53 -5.66 -1.00 -12.10
CA ARG A 53 -4.30 -0.71 -12.58
C ARG A 53 -3.61 0.39 -11.77
N GLU A 54 -4.31 1.50 -11.52
CA GLU A 54 -3.77 2.64 -10.76
C GLU A 54 -3.42 2.27 -9.31
N LEU A 55 -4.18 1.37 -8.69
CA LEU A 55 -3.90 0.90 -7.34
C LEU A 55 -2.67 0.00 -7.31
N ASP A 56 -2.57 -0.92 -8.27
CA ASP A 56 -1.40 -1.80 -8.40
C ASP A 56 -0.13 -0.99 -8.69
N SER A 57 -0.21 -0.03 -9.62
CA SER A 57 0.88 0.91 -9.91
C SER A 57 1.31 1.68 -8.66
N ALA A 58 0.35 2.23 -7.89
CA ALA A 58 0.66 2.93 -6.65
C ALA A 58 1.41 2.04 -5.64
N VAL A 59 1.04 0.77 -5.50
CA VAL A 59 1.74 -0.17 -4.61
C VAL A 59 3.18 -0.40 -5.07
N VAL A 60 3.37 -0.67 -6.36
CA VAL A 60 4.70 -0.94 -6.94
C VAL A 60 5.62 0.28 -6.83
N ASP A 61 5.12 1.45 -7.20
CA ASP A 61 5.90 2.69 -7.18
C ASP A 61 6.36 3.04 -5.76
N ASN A 62 5.46 2.91 -4.78
CA ASN A 62 5.79 3.26 -3.40
C ASN A 62 6.66 2.20 -2.71
N LEU A 63 6.58 0.92 -3.11
CA LEU A 63 7.54 -0.09 -2.68
C LEU A 63 8.96 0.26 -3.16
N ALA A 64 9.10 0.67 -4.42
CA ALA A 64 10.39 1.10 -4.97
C ALA A 64 10.92 2.34 -4.24
N LEU A 65 10.07 3.37 -4.06
CA LEU A 65 10.43 4.61 -3.38
C LEU A 65 10.87 4.38 -1.93
N LEU A 66 10.13 3.57 -1.16
CA LEU A 66 10.46 3.30 0.24
C LEU A 66 11.66 2.37 0.40
N SER A 67 11.99 1.58 -0.63
CA SER A 67 13.16 0.69 -0.64
C SER A 67 14.44 1.39 -1.11
N ALA A 68 14.34 2.49 -1.85
CA ALA A 68 15.50 3.24 -2.35
C ALA A 68 16.37 3.79 -1.20
N PRO A 69 17.71 3.79 -1.29
CA PRO A 69 18.59 4.37 -0.26
C PRO A 69 18.18 5.81 0.07
N ARG A 70 18.13 6.16 1.37
CA ARG A 70 17.66 7.49 1.84
C ARG A 70 18.47 8.66 1.26
N LEU A 71 19.66 8.41 0.73
CA LEU A 71 20.47 9.38 -0.02
C LEU A 71 19.76 9.96 -1.25
N HIS A 72 18.82 9.22 -1.87
CA HIS A 72 18.01 9.71 -3.00
C HIS A 72 16.73 10.42 -2.58
N ARG A 73 16.46 10.51 -1.27
CA ARG A 73 15.28 11.14 -0.67
C ARG A 73 15.68 12.47 -0.02
N SER A 74 16.42 13.31 -0.74
CA SER A 74 16.70 14.69 -0.30
C SER A 74 15.42 15.52 -0.44
N PRO A 75 15.06 16.32 0.58
CA PRO A 75 13.82 17.12 0.60
C PRO A 75 13.81 18.23 -0.46
#